data_AF-C3ZI86-F1
#
_entry.id   AF-C3ZI86-F1
#
_cell.length_a   1.000
_cell.length_b   1.000
_cell.length_c   1.000
_cell.angle_alpha   90.00
_cell.angle_beta   90.00
_cell.angle_gamma   90.00
#
_symmetry.space_group_name_H-M   'P 1'
#
loop_
_entity.id
_entity.type
_entity.pdbx_description
1 polymer ?
#
loop_
_entity_poly.entity_id
_entity_poly.type
_entity_poly.pdbx_seq_one_letter_code
_entity_poly.pdbx_strand_id
1 'polypeptide(L)'
;MADQQPSGSGDRSHDQPPTNESSSSAAMATTSEEGAVGGSESASSSTICDLIGGEGVPDNMFAVVPLTWCPHLETIATLPSDGLDASAPCITCGDASENWVCLHCYQVHCGRFVKEHMVRHGETTGHSMVLSYADLSVWCYPCDFYVHNETLLPAKRAAHLSKFGCLPGC
;
A
#
# COMPACT_ATOMS: atom_id res chain seq x y z
N MET A 1 -40.48 -2.06 49.44
CA MET A 1 -39.01 -1.95 49.45
C MET A 1 -38.64 -1.57 48.01
N ALA A 2 -38.78 -0.30 47.63
CA ALA A 2 -37.73 0.76 47.73
C ALA A 2 -36.49 0.36 46.92
N ASP A 3 -35.94 1.08 45.93
CA ASP A 3 -36.13 2.46 45.47
C ASP A 3 -35.40 2.65 44.11
N GLN A 4 -36.02 3.42 43.21
CA GLN A 4 -35.50 4.40 42.22
C GLN A 4 -34.16 4.28 41.45
N GLN A 5 -34.27 4.44 40.11
CA GLN A 5 -33.28 5.13 39.26
C GLN A 5 -33.11 6.60 39.69
N PRO A 6 -32.06 7.29 39.19
CA PRO A 6 -32.41 8.47 38.39
C PRO A 6 -31.61 8.65 37.10
N SER A 7 -32.32 9.22 36.14
CA SER A 7 -31.87 9.97 34.97
C SER A 7 -31.14 11.27 35.36
N GLY A 8 -30.12 11.66 34.59
CA GLY A 8 -29.46 12.96 34.70
C GLY A 8 -28.93 13.44 33.36
N SER A 9 -29.58 14.48 32.84
CA SER A 9 -29.38 15.21 31.59
C SER A 9 -28.45 16.42 31.74
N GLY A 10 -27.84 16.87 30.63
CA GLY A 10 -27.23 18.19 30.45
C GLY A 10 -25.80 18.11 29.89
N ASP A 11 -25.28 19.01 29.05
CA ASP A 11 -25.82 20.13 28.28
C ASP A 11 -24.74 20.45 27.19
N ARG A 12 -25.14 21.06 26.08
CA ARG A 12 -24.27 21.47 24.97
C ARG A 12 -23.72 22.85 25.26
N SER A 13 -22.42 23.08 25.04
CA SER A 13 -21.93 24.43 24.70
C SER A 13 -20.65 24.35 23.87
N HIS A 14 -20.78 24.78 22.60
CA HIS A 14 -19.68 25.33 21.81
C HIS A 14 -19.30 26.70 22.40
N ASP A 15 -18.02 27.01 22.48
CA ASP A 15 -17.52 28.39 22.33
C ASP A 15 -15.99 28.42 22.17
N GLN A 16 -15.54 28.81 20.97
CA GLN A 16 -14.25 29.44 20.65
C GLN A 16 -14.61 30.83 20.08
N PRO A 17 -13.70 31.83 19.98
CA PRO A 17 -12.35 32.02 20.52
C PRO A 17 -12.19 33.44 21.17
N PRO A 18 -10.96 33.91 21.45
CA PRO A 18 -10.66 35.26 20.95
C PRO A 18 -9.34 35.37 20.17
N THR A 19 -9.37 36.36 19.27
CA THR A 19 -8.33 36.84 18.38
C THR A 19 -7.19 37.53 19.14
N ASN A 20 -5.97 37.35 18.65
CA ASN A 20 -4.85 38.25 18.89
C ASN A 20 -4.14 38.49 17.55
N GLU A 21 -4.36 39.70 17.06
CA GLU A 21 -3.61 40.40 16.04
C GLU A 21 -2.38 41.08 16.65
N SER A 22 -1.20 40.82 16.08
CA SER A 22 -0.06 41.74 16.18
C SER A 22 0.85 41.55 14.97
N SER A 23 0.79 42.56 14.10
CA SER A 23 1.67 42.82 12.97
C SER A 23 3.12 42.98 13.40
N SER A 24 4.06 42.46 12.60
CA SER A 24 5.31 43.16 12.28
C SER A 24 6.01 42.52 11.09
N SER A 25 6.25 43.36 10.10
CA SER A 25 6.92 43.17 8.82
C SER A 25 8.43 42.93 8.94
N ALA A 26 8.99 42.04 8.10
CA ALA A 26 10.33 42.18 7.53
C ALA A 26 10.56 41.29 6.28
N ALA A 27 10.83 41.97 5.17
CA ALA A 27 11.64 41.63 3.99
C ALA A 27 11.91 40.17 3.55
N MET A 28 11.38 39.87 2.36
CA MET A 28 12.03 39.31 1.15
C MET A 28 13.41 38.64 1.31
N ALA A 29 13.43 37.33 1.03
CA ALA A 29 14.55 36.66 0.39
C ALA A 29 13.99 35.63 -0.60
N THR A 30 14.11 35.93 -1.88
CA THR A 30 13.80 35.02 -2.98
C THR A 30 14.98 34.06 -3.15
N THR A 31 14.79 32.79 -2.83
CA THR A 31 15.65 31.73 -3.33
C THR A 31 14.82 30.88 -4.27
N SER A 32 15.16 30.93 -5.56
CA SER A 32 14.59 30.07 -6.58
C SER A 32 14.97 28.63 -6.25
N GLU A 33 13.98 27.84 -5.82
CA GLU A 33 14.09 26.40 -5.75
C GLU A 33 13.57 25.89 -7.09
N GLU A 34 14.49 25.39 -7.92
CA GLU A 34 14.13 24.77 -9.19
C GLU A 34 13.41 23.45 -8.88
N GLY A 35 12.08 23.51 -8.92
CA GLY A 35 11.22 22.34 -8.85
C GLY A 35 11.45 21.45 -10.08
N ALA A 36 11.37 20.14 -9.88
CA ALA A 36 11.39 19.16 -10.95
C ALA A 36 10.12 19.30 -11.82
N VAL A 37 10.28 19.57 -13.11
CA VAL A 37 9.18 19.59 -14.08
C VAL A 37 8.96 18.19 -14.64
N GLY A 38 7.71 17.71 -14.57
CA GLY A 38 7.30 16.43 -15.16
C GLY A 38 7.26 16.51 -16.68
N GLY A 39 8.11 15.74 -17.35
CA GLY A 39 8.09 15.59 -18.80
C GLY A 39 6.86 14.82 -19.27
N SER A 40 6.00 15.49 -20.02
CA SER A 40 5.01 14.87 -20.88
C SER A 40 5.62 14.67 -22.27
N GLU A 41 5.78 13.42 -22.72
CA GLU A 41 5.32 12.93 -24.04
C GLU A 41 5.94 11.57 -24.40
N SER A 42 5.07 10.71 -24.96
CA SER A 42 5.35 9.51 -25.76
C SER A 42 6.36 8.50 -25.17
N ALA A 43 5.83 7.44 -24.55
CA ALA A 43 6.58 6.28 -24.07
C ALA A 43 7.29 5.55 -25.23
N SER A 44 8.47 6.05 -25.61
CA SER A 44 9.52 5.24 -26.18
C SER A 44 10.20 4.51 -25.02
N SER A 45 10.21 3.17 -25.09
CA SER A 45 10.86 2.32 -24.10
C SER A 45 12.38 2.52 -24.19
N SER A 46 12.89 3.61 -23.62
CA SER A 46 14.33 3.83 -23.48
C SER A 46 14.90 2.79 -22.51
N THR A 47 15.98 2.15 -22.93
CA THR A 47 16.68 1.20 -22.07
C THR A 47 17.47 1.98 -21.01
N ILE A 48 17.72 1.35 -19.87
CA ILE A 48 18.54 1.94 -18.79
C ILE A 48 19.91 2.43 -19.33
N CYS A 49 20.43 1.79 -20.38
CA CYS A 49 21.66 2.19 -21.07
C CYS A 49 21.56 3.58 -21.72
N ASP A 50 20.39 3.95 -22.24
CA ASP A 50 20.18 5.25 -22.90
C ASP A 50 20.17 6.41 -21.89
N LEU A 51 19.76 6.14 -20.65
CA LEU A 51 19.65 7.14 -19.59
C LEU A 51 20.95 7.36 -18.81
N ILE A 52 21.81 6.34 -18.71
CA ILE A 52 23.02 6.41 -17.88
C ILE A 52 24.21 7.04 -18.64
N GLY A 53 24.08 7.34 -19.93
CA GLY A 53 25.16 7.92 -20.73
C GLY A 53 26.26 6.88 -20.89
N GLY A 54 26.16 6.09 -21.97
CA GLY A 54 27.04 4.95 -22.24
C GLY A 54 28.50 5.22 -21.89
N GLU A 55 28.98 4.51 -20.86
CA GLU A 55 30.34 4.09 -20.53
C GLU A 55 30.25 3.53 -19.09
N GLY A 56 29.94 2.24 -18.94
CA GLY A 56 30.10 1.52 -17.66
C GLY A 56 28.84 1.15 -16.88
N VAL A 57 27.87 0.45 -17.49
CA VAL A 57 26.93 -0.36 -16.70
C VAL A 57 27.72 -1.53 -16.13
N PRO A 58 27.89 -1.67 -14.80
CA PRO A 58 28.55 -2.84 -14.26
C PRO A 58 27.72 -4.08 -14.62
N ASP A 59 28.38 -5.18 -14.98
CA ASP A 59 27.79 -6.45 -15.46
C ASP A 59 26.82 -7.13 -14.45
N ASN A 60 26.47 -6.46 -13.34
CA ASN A 60 25.72 -6.99 -12.21
C ASN A 60 24.46 -6.19 -11.84
N MET A 61 23.94 -5.31 -12.71
CA MET A 61 22.65 -4.64 -12.45
C MET A 61 21.47 -5.50 -12.92
N PHE A 62 20.81 -6.18 -11.99
CA PHE A 62 19.59 -6.95 -12.26
C PHE A 62 18.37 -6.12 -11.85
N ALA A 63 17.66 -5.54 -12.84
CA ALA A 63 16.35 -4.96 -12.61
C ALA A 63 15.29 -6.07 -12.66
N VAL A 64 14.60 -6.32 -11.55
CA VAL A 64 13.42 -7.19 -11.53
C VAL A 64 12.24 -6.40 -12.07
N VAL A 65 11.80 -6.73 -13.28
CA VAL A 65 10.61 -6.14 -13.91
C VAL A 65 9.43 -7.10 -13.73
N PRO A 66 8.39 -6.77 -12.93
CA PRO A 66 7.25 -7.65 -12.70
C PRO A 66 6.58 -8.10 -14.00
N LEU A 67 6.06 -9.32 -14.01
CA LEU A 67 5.26 -9.81 -15.13
C LEU A 67 4.01 -8.93 -15.28
N THR A 68 3.76 -8.47 -16.50
CA THR A 68 2.56 -7.67 -16.81
C THR A 68 1.30 -8.51 -16.86
N TRP A 69 1.43 -9.83 -17.00
CA TRP A 69 0.33 -10.78 -17.04
C TRP A 69 0.79 -12.19 -16.65
N CYS A 70 -0.10 -12.96 -16.02
CA CYS A 70 0.03 -14.41 -15.85
C CYS A 70 -1.37 -15.05 -15.86
N PRO A 71 -1.51 -16.35 -16.23
CA PRO A 71 -2.82 -17.01 -16.31
C PRO A 71 -3.55 -17.08 -14.95
N HIS A 72 -2.84 -16.92 -13.83
CA HIS A 72 -3.43 -16.93 -12.50
C HIS A 72 -4.23 -15.66 -12.19
N LEU A 73 -4.11 -14.58 -13.00
CA LEU A 73 -4.87 -13.34 -12.79
C LEU A 73 -6.38 -13.56 -12.78
N GLU A 74 -6.85 -14.56 -13.53
CA GLU A 74 -8.27 -14.91 -13.63
C GLU A 74 -8.81 -15.59 -12.36
N THR A 75 -7.92 -16.04 -11.47
CA THR A 75 -8.31 -16.80 -10.28
C THR A 75 -8.55 -15.92 -9.05
N ILE A 76 -8.21 -14.63 -9.11
CA ILE A 76 -8.36 -13.73 -7.95
C ILE A 76 -9.82 -13.35 -7.73
N ALA A 77 -10.18 -13.12 -6.46
CA ALA A 77 -11.53 -12.73 -6.09
C ALA A 77 -11.76 -11.23 -6.27
N THR A 78 -13.04 -10.85 -6.26
CA THR A 78 -13.45 -9.45 -6.14
C THR A 78 -13.13 -8.94 -4.75
N LEU A 79 -12.68 -7.69 -4.66
CA LEU A 79 -12.36 -7.04 -3.39
C LEU A 79 -13.57 -7.07 -2.43
N PRO A 80 -13.39 -7.39 -1.13
CA PRO A 80 -14.46 -7.30 -0.15
C PRO A 80 -14.94 -5.86 0.01
N SER A 81 -16.22 -5.69 0.36
CA SER A 81 -16.84 -4.37 0.60
C SER A 81 -16.12 -3.54 1.66
N ASP A 82 -15.54 -4.23 2.64
CA ASP A 82 -14.95 -3.64 3.83
C ASP A 82 -13.50 -3.19 3.58
N GLY A 83 -12.97 -3.43 2.36
CA GLY A 83 -11.61 -3.09 1.97
C GLY A 83 -10.56 -4.05 2.53
N LEU A 84 -9.33 -3.57 2.65
CA LEU A 84 -8.20 -4.29 3.22
C LEU A 84 -7.70 -3.56 4.46
N ASP A 85 -7.20 -4.31 5.43
CA ASP A 85 -6.49 -3.77 6.60
C ASP A 85 -5.01 -4.14 6.50
N ALA A 86 -4.18 -3.18 6.09
CA ALA A 86 -2.73 -3.35 5.95
C ALA A 86 -2.01 -3.51 7.31
N SER A 87 -2.70 -3.29 8.43
CA SER A 87 -2.19 -3.49 9.79
C SER A 87 -2.57 -4.84 10.40
N ALA A 88 -3.38 -5.63 9.70
CA ALA A 88 -3.87 -6.90 10.19
C ALA A 88 -2.72 -7.88 10.52
N PRO A 89 -2.74 -8.54 11.69
CA PRO A 89 -1.75 -9.54 12.06
C PRO A 89 -1.99 -10.86 11.32
N CYS A 90 -0.97 -11.72 11.28
CA CYS A 90 -1.11 -13.10 10.81
C CYS A 90 -2.17 -13.83 11.65
N ILE A 91 -3.20 -14.36 11.00
CA ILE A 91 -4.29 -15.07 11.69
C ILE A 91 -3.83 -16.35 12.42
N THR A 92 -2.72 -16.95 11.98
CA THR A 92 -2.19 -18.19 12.58
C THR A 92 -1.31 -17.96 13.80
N CYS A 93 -0.43 -16.94 13.79
CA CYS A 93 0.53 -16.73 14.88
C CYS A 93 0.49 -15.34 15.54
N GLY A 94 -0.39 -14.45 15.09
CA GLY A 94 -0.54 -13.10 15.64
C GLY A 94 0.61 -12.14 15.33
N ASP A 95 1.58 -12.54 14.50
CA ASP A 95 2.71 -11.67 14.14
C ASP A 95 2.23 -10.52 13.23
N ALA A 96 2.65 -9.30 13.51
CA ALA A 96 2.26 -8.10 12.77
C ALA A 96 3.30 -7.67 11.71
N SER A 97 4.43 -8.35 11.63
CA SER A 97 5.53 -8.04 10.73
C SER A 97 5.46 -8.85 9.43
N GLU A 98 5.82 -8.19 8.32
CA GLU A 98 5.92 -8.81 6.99
C GLU A 98 4.70 -9.65 6.58
N ASN A 99 3.50 -9.16 6.88
CA ASN A 99 2.27 -9.84 6.53
C ASN A 99 1.88 -9.63 5.07
N TRP A 100 1.25 -10.66 4.54
CA TRP A 100 0.69 -10.72 3.19
C TRP A 100 -0.80 -11.01 3.30
N VAL A 101 -1.56 -10.57 2.30
CA VAL A 101 -2.98 -10.92 2.15
C VAL A 101 -3.19 -11.77 0.90
N CYS A 102 -3.97 -12.83 1.04
CA CYS A 102 -4.35 -13.68 -0.08
C CYS A 102 -5.37 -12.97 -0.98
N LEU A 103 -5.15 -12.94 -2.31
CA LEU A 103 -6.07 -12.29 -3.26
C LEU A 103 -7.25 -13.17 -3.67
N HIS A 104 -7.33 -14.40 -3.15
CA HIS A 104 -8.45 -15.33 -3.37
C HIS A 104 -9.45 -15.30 -2.22
N CYS A 105 -8.97 -15.25 -0.97
CA CYS A 105 -9.82 -15.36 0.22
C CYS A 105 -9.60 -14.26 1.27
N TYR A 106 -8.67 -13.33 1.03
CA TYR A 106 -8.38 -12.18 1.90
C TYR A 106 -7.93 -12.52 3.33
N GLN A 107 -7.52 -13.77 3.58
CA GLN A 107 -6.84 -14.12 4.82
C GLN A 107 -5.43 -13.51 4.85
N VAL A 108 -5.02 -13.07 6.05
CA VAL A 108 -3.72 -12.45 6.28
C VAL A 108 -2.81 -13.42 7.02
N HIS A 109 -1.62 -13.63 6.46
CA HIS A 109 -0.61 -14.54 6.99
C HIS A 109 0.78 -13.94 6.89
N CYS A 110 1.66 -14.31 7.82
CA CYS A 110 3.05 -13.85 7.81
C CYS A 110 3.84 -14.43 6.64
N GLY A 111 4.80 -13.64 6.14
CA GLY A 111 5.65 -13.96 5.01
C GLY A 111 6.70 -15.03 5.31
N ARG A 112 7.53 -15.29 4.30
CA ARG A 112 8.52 -16.37 4.33
C ARG A 112 9.66 -16.17 5.35
N PHE A 113 10.01 -14.92 5.66
CA PHE A 113 11.10 -14.63 6.58
C PHE A 113 10.63 -14.60 8.05
N VAL A 114 9.34 -14.83 8.31
CA VAL A 114 8.75 -14.93 9.66
C VAL A 114 8.49 -16.40 10.03
N LYS A 115 7.35 -16.97 9.61
CA LYS A 115 6.96 -18.38 9.86
C LYS A 115 6.31 -19.06 8.66
N GLU A 116 6.38 -18.43 7.48
CA GLU A 116 5.93 -19.00 6.20
C GLU A 116 4.44 -19.37 6.15
N HIS A 117 3.59 -18.78 7.01
CA HIS A 117 2.16 -19.12 7.03
C HIS A 117 1.46 -18.78 5.71
N MET A 118 1.87 -17.72 5.01
CA MET A 118 1.29 -17.41 3.70
C MET A 118 1.72 -18.41 2.62
N VAL A 119 2.96 -18.91 2.69
CA VAL A 119 3.45 -19.95 1.77
C VAL A 119 2.65 -21.24 1.98
N ARG A 120 2.53 -21.68 3.23
CA ARG A 120 1.70 -22.84 3.59
C ARG A 120 0.23 -22.66 3.20
N HIS A 121 -0.31 -21.44 3.35
CA HIS A 121 -1.66 -21.12 2.90
C HIS A 121 -1.81 -21.34 1.39
N GLY A 122 -0.89 -20.82 0.57
CA GLY A 122 -0.88 -21.03 -0.88
C GLY A 122 -0.80 -22.51 -1.27
N GLU A 123 0.08 -23.27 -0.64
CA GLU A 123 0.26 -24.70 -0.89
C GLU A 123 -0.99 -25.54 -0.52
N THR A 124 -1.60 -25.25 0.62
CA THR A 124 -2.74 -26.03 1.14
C THR A 124 -4.06 -25.72 0.44
N THR A 125 -4.22 -24.49 -0.05
CA THR A 125 -5.47 -24.02 -0.67
C THR A 125 -5.41 -23.97 -2.20
N GLY A 126 -4.22 -23.93 -2.79
CA GLY A 126 -4.02 -23.65 -4.21
C GLY A 126 -4.20 -22.17 -4.58
N HIS A 127 -4.37 -21.27 -3.61
CA HIS A 127 -4.47 -19.84 -3.85
C HIS A 127 -3.14 -19.29 -4.39
N SER A 128 -3.19 -18.81 -5.62
CA SER A 128 -1.98 -18.58 -6.42
C SER A 128 -1.33 -17.21 -6.20
N MET A 129 -2.02 -16.22 -5.64
CA MET A 129 -1.53 -14.85 -5.56
C MET A 129 -1.79 -14.16 -4.23
N VAL A 130 -0.78 -13.40 -3.81
CA VAL A 130 -0.74 -12.73 -2.51
C VAL A 130 -0.19 -11.31 -2.68
N LEU A 131 -0.71 -10.35 -1.91
CA LEU A 131 -0.26 -8.97 -1.87
C LEU A 131 0.49 -8.71 -0.55
N SER A 132 1.67 -8.10 -0.64
CA SER A 132 2.50 -7.71 0.51
C SER A 132 1.96 -6.43 1.13
N TYR A 133 1.79 -6.39 2.46
CA TYR A 133 1.51 -5.14 3.16
C TYR A 133 2.77 -4.31 3.45
N ALA A 134 3.97 -4.86 3.23
CA ALA A 134 5.22 -4.11 3.39
C ALA A 134 5.44 -3.10 2.26
N ASP A 135 5.22 -3.50 1.01
CA ASP A 135 5.58 -2.72 -0.19
C ASP A 135 4.50 -2.74 -1.29
N LEU A 136 3.34 -3.35 -1.04
CA LEU A 136 2.22 -3.47 -1.99
C LEU A 136 2.58 -4.21 -3.29
N SER A 137 3.69 -4.96 -3.29
CA SER A 137 4.04 -5.90 -4.35
C SER A 137 3.08 -7.09 -4.34
N VAL A 138 2.86 -7.71 -5.50
CA VAL A 138 2.04 -8.92 -5.63
C VAL A 138 2.92 -10.05 -6.11
N TRP A 139 2.87 -11.17 -5.40
CA TRP A 139 3.61 -12.38 -5.72
C TRP A 139 2.67 -13.46 -6.23
N CYS A 140 3.09 -14.18 -7.27
CA CYS A 140 2.38 -15.34 -7.78
C CYS A 140 3.20 -16.60 -7.50
N TYR A 141 2.66 -17.52 -6.69
CA TYR A 141 3.36 -18.74 -6.29
C TYR A 141 3.69 -19.66 -7.47
N PRO A 142 2.75 -19.99 -8.39
CA PRO A 142 3.08 -20.89 -9.49
C PRO A 142 4.04 -20.28 -10.53
N CYS A 143 4.07 -18.95 -10.65
CA CYS A 143 5.00 -18.25 -11.56
C CYS A 143 6.37 -17.99 -10.94
N ASP A 144 6.50 -18.13 -9.62
CA ASP A 144 7.70 -17.78 -8.85
C ASP A 144 8.22 -16.36 -9.17
N PHE A 145 7.28 -15.41 -9.33
CA PHE A 145 7.60 -14.07 -9.80
C PHE A 145 6.59 -13.01 -9.36
N TYR A 146 7.03 -11.75 -9.34
CA TYR A 146 6.16 -10.59 -9.07
C TYR A 146 5.25 -10.29 -10.26
N VAL A 147 4.01 -9.86 -9.97
CA VAL A 147 3.03 -9.53 -11.01
C VAL A 147 2.53 -8.09 -10.83
N HIS A 148 2.46 -7.35 -11.93
CA HIS A 148 1.84 -6.04 -11.99
C HIS A 148 0.87 -5.99 -13.15
N ASN A 149 -0.42 -5.77 -12.87
CA ASN A 149 -1.46 -5.72 -13.90
C ASN A 149 -2.60 -4.82 -13.41
N GLU A 150 -3.33 -4.23 -14.35
CA GLU A 150 -4.53 -3.41 -14.10
C GLU A 150 -5.55 -4.10 -13.19
N THR A 151 -5.74 -5.41 -13.36
CA THR A 151 -6.64 -6.24 -12.55
C THR A 151 -6.27 -6.24 -11.05
N LEU A 152 -5.01 -5.96 -10.71
CA LEU A 152 -4.52 -5.89 -9.32
C LEU A 152 -4.68 -4.49 -8.71
N LEU A 153 -4.98 -3.46 -9.50
CA LEU A 153 -5.07 -2.08 -9.02
C LEU A 153 -6.14 -1.85 -7.95
N PRO A 154 -7.34 -2.47 -7.98
CA PRO A 154 -8.31 -2.31 -6.90
C PRO A 154 -7.75 -2.76 -5.54
N ALA A 155 -7.10 -3.93 -5.48
CA ALA A 155 -6.48 -4.43 -4.26
C ALA A 155 -5.29 -3.57 -3.81
N LYS A 156 -4.41 -3.17 -4.74
CA LYS A 156 -3.28 -2.28 -4.43
C LYS A 156 -3.75 -0.93 -3.88
N ARG A 157 -4.78 -0.31 -4.47
CA ARG A 157 -5.35 0.96 -4.00
C ARG A 157 -6.00 0.82 -2.63
N ALA A 158 -6.73 -0.27 -2.38
CA ALA A 158 -7.32 -0.53 -1.07
C ALA A 158 -6.26 -0.69 0.02
N ALA A 159 -5.20 -1.46 -0.25
CA ALA A 159 -4.08 -1.61 0.67
C ALA A 159 -3.31 -0.28 0.86
N HIS A 160 -3.11 0.50 -0.21
CA HIS A 160 -2.47 1.82 -0.14
C HIS A 160 -3.27 2.79 0.74
N LEU A 161 -4.59 2.88 0.54
CA LEU A 161 -5.47 3.72 1.34
C LEU A 161 -5.44 3.32 2.82
N SER A 162 -5.51 2.02 3.10
CA SER A 162 -5.40 1.49 4.46
C SER A 162 -4.05 1.83 5.11
N LYS A 163 -2.95 1.69 4.36
CA LYS A 163 -1.59 1.88 4.86
C LYS A 163 -1.20 3.35 5.07
N PHE A 164 -1.60 4.22 4.15
CA PHE A 164 -1.10 5.61 4.08
C PHE A 164 -2.18 6.67 4.30
N GLY A 165 -3.47 6.30 4.33
CA GLY A 165 -4.57 7.25 4.50
C GLY A 165 -4.91 8.08 3.25
N CYS A 166 -4.25 7.85 2.11
CA CYS A 166 -4.58 8.47 0.83
C CYS A 166 -4.34 7.52 -0.36
N LEU A 167 -4.77 7.91 -1.57
CA LEU A 167 -4.51 7.16 -2.81
C LEU A 167 -3.10 7.45 -3.33
N PRO A 168 -2.50 6.57 -4.16
CA PRO A 168 -1.19 6.83 -4.75
C PRO A 168 -1.16 8.18 -5.50
N GLY A 169 -0.18 9.04 -5.21
CA GLY A 169 -0.03 10.34 -5.85
C GLY A 169 -0.65 11.53 -5.09
N CYS A 170 -1.18 11.30 -3.89
CA CYS A 170 -1.01 12.29 -2.82
C CYS A 170 0.50 12.45 -2.52
#